data_AF-A0A7C7TBS1-F1
#
_entry.id   AF-A0A7C7TBS1-F1
#
_cell.length_a   1.000
_cell.length_b   1.000
_cell.length_c   1.000
_cell.angle_alpha   90.00
_cell.angle_beta   90.00
_cell.angle_gamma   90.00
#
_symmetry.space_group_name_H-M   'P 1'
#
loop_
_entity.id
_entity.type
_entity.pdbx_description
1 polymer ?
#
loop_
_entity_poly.entity_id
_entity_poly.type
_entity_poly.pdbx_seq_one_letter_code
_entity_poly.pdbx_strand_id
1 'polypeptide(L)'
;MSIWGSLIGGFVGFSFAGPIGALIGSMVGGRISSARRSGFQRSFAPPQQIFAIALIILTAKLAKADGHVSKEELIAIKDKLKIPEHEMDQVGKIFNKAKEDSLGYEPYAQ
;
A
#
# COMPACT_ATOMS: atom_id res chain seq x y z
N MET A 1 -7.60 -22.16 -11.22
CA MET A 1 -7.89 -20.80 -11.74
C MET A 1 -9.26 -20.38 -11.23
N SER A 2 -9.33 -19.44 -10.29
CA SER A 2 -10.61 -18.80 -9.94
C SER A 2 -10.43 -17.30 -10.06
N ILE A 3 -10.81 -16.79 -11.23
CA ILE A 3 -10.80 -15.38 -11.60
C ILE A 3 -11.70 -14.55 -10.66
N TRP A 4 -12.64 -15.21 -9.99
CA TRP A 4 -13.64 -14.61 -9.11
C TRP A 4 -13.10 -14.12 -7.76
N GLY A 5 -12.03 -14.72 -7.20
CA GLY A 5 -11.46 -14.29 -5.92
C GLY A 5 -10.72 -12.95 -6.01
N SER A 6 -9.99 -12.75 -7.10
CA SER A 6 -9.29 -11.49 -7.40
C SER A 6 -10.26 -10.36 -7.77
N LEU A 7 -11.37 -10.70 -8.44
CA LEU A 7 -12.44 -9.75 -8.75
C LEU A 7 -13.14 -9.25 -7.47
N ILE A 8 -13.52 -10.15 -6.56
CA ILE A 8 -14.22 -9.75 -5.32
C ILE A 8 -13.29 -9.00 -4.37
N GLY A 9 -12.05 -9.45 -4.19
CA GLY A 9 -11.07 -8.74 -3.36
C GLY A 9 -10.70 -7.37 -3.94
N GLY A 10 -10.52 -7.29 -5.27
CA GLY A 10 -10.33 -6.02 -5.96
C GLY A 10 -11.54 -5.09 -5.83
N PHE A 11 -12.76 -5.62 -5.87
CA PHE A 11 -13.99 -4.84 -5.71
C PHE A 11 -14.19 -4.35 -4.28
N VAL A 12 -14.00 -5.21 -3.27
CA VAL A 12 -14.08 -4.85 -1.84
C VAL A 12 -13.02 -3.82 -1.48
N GLY A 13 -11.79 -4.02 -1.95
CA GLY A 13 -10.72 -3.04 -1.79
C GLY A 13 -11.02 -1.74 -2.52
N PHE A 14 -11.58 -1.79 -3.73
CA PHE A 14 -11.98 -0.60 -4.48
C PHE A 14 -13.07 0.21 -3.76
N SER A 15 -14.06 -0.45 -3.18
CA SER A 15 -15.16 0.21 -2.47
C SER A 15 -14.73 0.91 -1.19
N PHE A 16 -13.70 0.41 -0.51
CA PHE A 16 -13.20 1.00 0.75
C PHE A 16 -12.04 1.99 0.55
N ALA A 17 -11.16 1.77 -0.43
CA ALA A 17 -9.95 2.59 -0.60
C ALA A 17 -9.65 2.98 -2.07
N GLY A 18 -10.68 2.99 -2.92
CA GLY A 18 -10.59 3.46 -4.30
C GLY A 18 -9.63 2.63 -5.16
N PRO A 19 -9.04 3.20 -6.22
CA PRO A 19 -8.15 2.46 -7.14
C PRO A 19 -6.95 1.77 -6.45
N ILE A 20 -6.49 2.30 -5.31
CA ILE A 20 -5.38 1.72 -4.52
C ILE A 20 -5.86 0.53 -3.71
N GLY A 21 -7.01 0.68 -3.06
CA GLY A 21 -7.68 -0.41 -2.39
C GLY A 21 -7.99 -1.54 -3.36
N ALA A 22 -8.31 -1.25 -4.62
CA ALA A 22 -8.46 -2.28 -5.65
C ALA A 22 -7.16 -3.07 -5.86
N LEU A 23 -6.02 -2.39 -5.94
CA LEU A 23 -4.71 -3.03 -6.08
C LEU A 23 -4.38 -3.88 -4.85
N ILE A 24 -4.54 -3.33 -3.64
CA ILE A 24 -4.26 -4.03 -2.37
C ILE A 24 -5.25 -5.18 -2.15
N GLY A 25 -6.53 -4.94 -2.38
CA GLY A 25 -7.62 -5.91 -2.24
C GLY A 25 -7.53 -7.04 -3.26
N SER A 26 -7.04 -6.78 -4.48
CA SER A 26 -6.73 -7.83 -5.45
C SER A 26 -5.57 -8.73 -5.01
N MET A 27 -4.65 -8.22 -4.19
CA MET A 27 -3.56 -8.99 -3.57
C MET A 27 -4.02 -9.79 -2.33
N VAL A 28 -5.08 -9.34 -1.64
CA VAL A 28 -5.66 -10.00 -0.45
C VAL A 28 -6.75 -11.02 -0.83
N GLY A 29 -7.56 -10.74 -1.85
CA GLY A 29 -8.62 -11.62 -2.38
C GLY A 29 -8.11 -12.95 -2.95
N GLY A 30 -6.81 -13.07 -3.21
CA GLY A 30 -6.15 -14.33 -3.52
C GLY A 30 -5.98 -15.29 -2.33
N ARG A 31 -6.30 -14.89 -1.09
CA ARG A 31 -6.02 -15.68 0.12
C ARG A 31 -7.23 -16.25 0.85
N ILE A 32 -8.46 -16.00 0.38
CA ILE A 32 -9.69 -16.56 0.98
C ILE A 32 -10.28 -17.61 0.04
N SER A 33 -9.47 -18.59 -0.36
CA SER A 33 -10.01 -19.89 -0.79
C SER A 33 -9.00 -20.97 -0.43
N SER A 34 -9.11 -21.44 0.81
CA SER A 34 -8.43 -22.65 1.25
C SER A 34 -9.41 -23.49 2.06
N ALA A 35 -10.52 -23.85 1.42
CA ALA A 35 -10.95 -25.24 1.49
C ALA A 35 -10.34 -25.93 0.27
N ARG A 36 -9.41 -26.86 0.55
CA ARG A 36 -8.74 -27.81 -0.38
C ARG A 36 -7.43 -27.35 -1.04
N ARG A 37 -6.35 -27.68 -0.32
CA ARG A 37 -5.11 -28.33 -0.77
C ARG A 37 -4.77 -28.23 -2.27
N SER A 38 -3.69 -27.52 -2.56
CA SER A 38 -2.51 -28.02 -3.31
C SER A 38 -1.74 -26.84 -3.91
N GLY A 39 -0.49 -26.67 -3.46
CA GLY A 39 0.61 -26.07 -4.22
C GLY A 39 0.35 -24.78 -5.00
N PHE A 40 0.38 -23.64 -4.33
CA PHE A 40 0.91 -22.43 -4.94
C PHE A 40 1.59 -21.62 -3.85
N GLN A 41 2.93 -21.62 -3.87
CA GLN A 41 3.74 -20.94 -2.88
C GLN A 41 3.35 -19.46 -2.84
N ARG A 42 2.87 -19.10 -1.67
CA ARG A 42 2.13 -17.92 -1.34
C ARG A 42 3.14 -16.91 -0.79
N SER A 43 3.84 -16.18 -1.64
CA SER A 43 4.77 -15.12 -1.18
C SER A 43 3.96 -14.00 -0.53
N PHE A 44 3.71 -14.09 0.77
CA PHE A 44 3.41 -12.91 1.58
C PHE A 44 4.63 -11.99 1.50
N ALA A 45 4.42 -10.70 1.22
CA ALA A 45 5.43 -9.70 1.56
C ALA A 45 5.77 -9.90 3.05
N PRO A 46 7.05 -9.99 3.43
CA PRO A 46 7.44 -10.08 4.83
C PRO A 46 6.73 -9.00 5.67
N PRO A 47 6.34 -9.27 6.93
CA PRO A 47 5.67 -8.29 7.79
C PRO A 47 6.37 -6.92 7.83
N GLN A 48 7.70 -6.92 7.68
CA GLN A 48 8.54 -5.73 7.60
C GLN A 48 8.21 -4.85 6.38
N GLN A 49 7.90 -5.45 5.22
CA GLN A 49 7.52 -4.70 4.02
C GLN A 49 6.14 -4.06 4.19
N ILE A 50 5.19 -4.75 4.81
CA ILE A 50 3.86 -4.20 5.09
C ILE A 50 3.97 -3.01 6.05
N PHE A 51 4.77 -3.14 7.11
CA PHE A 51 5.08 -2.05 8.03
C PHE A 51 5.73 -0.86 7.32
N ALA A 52 6.71 -1.10 6.45
CA ALA A 52 7.38 -0.04 5.70
C ALA A 52 6.40 0.71 4.78
N ILE A 53 5.51 -0.01 4.08
CA ILE A 53 4.48 0.60 3.23
C ILE A 53 3.52 1.45 4.06
N ALA A 54 3.03 0.95 5.20
CA ALA A 54 2.16 1.71 6.09
C ALA A 54 2.86 2.98 6.60
N LEU A 55 4.13 2.87 6.99
CA LEU A 55 4.94 4.01 7.44
C LEU A 55 5.10 5.06 6.34
N ILE A 56 5.37 4.65 5.09
CA ILE A 56 5.45 5.57 3.94
C ILE A 56 4.13 6.30 3.73
N ILE A 57 3.00 5.59 3.79
CA ILE A 57 1.67 6.18 3.60
C ILE A 57 1.38 7.21 4.69
N LEU A 58 1.62 6.87 5.96
CA LEU A 58 1.43 7.78 7.09
C LEU A 58 2.32 9.01 6.97
N THR A 59 3.58 8.82 6.58
CA THR A 59 4.54 9.92 6.37
C THR A 59 4.07 10.84 5.24
N ALA A 60 3.52 10.30 4.15
CA ALA A 60 2.98 11.10 3.06
C ALA A 60 1.78 11.96 3.48
N LYS A 61 0.89 11.39 4.30
CA LYS A 61 -0.26 12.13 4.85
C LYS A 61 0.19 13.23 5.83
N LEU A 62 1.16 12.92 6.68
CA LEU A 62 1.75 13.89 7.61
C LEU A 62 2.45 15.03 6.87
N ALA A 63 3.26 14.72 5.85
CA ALA A 63 3.96 15.72 5.06
C ALA A 63 3.01 16.66 4.32
N LYS A 64 1.80 16.22 3.98
CA LYS A 64 0.79 17.04 3.29
C LYS A 64 -0.07 17.88 4.24
N ALA A 65 0.10 17.76 5.55
CA ALA A 65 -0.79 18.38 6.54
C ALA A 65 -0.82 19.91 6.46
N ASP A 66 0.26 20.55 5.99
CA ASP A 66 0.37 22.00 5.78
C ASP A 66 -0.18 22.48 4.42
N GLY A 67 -0.62 21.54 3.56
CA GLY A 67 -1.18 21.82 2.24
C GLY A 67 -0.21 21.64 1.07
N HIS A 68 1.10 21.44 1.29
CA HIS A 68 2.06 21.15 0.22
C HIS A 68 3.08 20.09 0.65
N VAL A 69 3.91 19.59 -0.27
CA VAL A 69 5.07 18.79 0.12
C VAL A 69 6.29 19.40 -0.56
N SER A 70 7.24 19.86 0.24
CA SER A 70 8.47 20.50 -0.20
C SER A 70 9.51 19.48 -0.68
N LYS A 71 10.50 19.94 -1.43
CA LYS A 71 11.59 19.06 -1.90
C LYS A 71 12.47 18.62 -0.73
N GLU A 72 12.64 19.51 0.24
CA GLU A 72 13.41 19.31 1.45
C GLU A 72 12.81 18.18 2.30
N GLU A 73 11.48 18.13 2.42
CA GLU A 73 10.78 17.03 3.08
C GLU A 73 10.95 15.71 2.33
N LEU A 74 10.84 15.70 1.00
CA LEU A 74 11.06 14.48 0.22
C LEU A 74 12.48 13.92 0.40
N ILE A 75 13.49 14.80 0.42
CA ILE A 75 14.88 14.42 0.69
C ILE A 75 15.01 13.87 2.11
N ALA A 76 14.45 14.56 3.11
CA ALA A 76 14.50 14.11 4.50
C ALA A 76 13.82 12.75 4.69
N ILE A 77 12.66 12.52 4.05
CA ILE A 77 11.94 11.24 4.12
C ILE A 77 12.75 10.14 3.46
N LYS A 78 13.32 10.40 2.27
CA LYS A 78 14.22 9.45 1.58
C LYS A 78 15.36 9.02 2.49
N ASP A 79 16.04 10.00 3.11
CA ASP A 79 17.22 9.76 3.93
C ASP A 79 16.88 9.06 5.24
N LYS A 80 15.79 9.45 5.90
CA LYS A 80 15.37 8.88 7.19
C LYS A 80 14.79 7.47 7.06
N LEU A 81 14.00 7.21 6.01
CA LEU A 81 13.44 5.88 5.75
C LEU A 81 14.45 4.93 5.08
N LYS A 82 15.63 5.44 4.67
CA LYS A 82 16.70 4.67 4.02
C LYS A 82 16.16 3.84 2.84
N ILE A 83 15.37 4.50 1.98
CA ILE A 83 14.73 3.82 0.85
C ILE A 83 15.81 3.33 -0.11
N PRO A 84 15.84 2.02 -0.45
CA PRO A 84 16.78 1.50 -1.43
C PRO A 84 16.54 2.13 -2.81
N GLU A 85 17.60 2.46 -3.54
CA GLU A 85 17.50 3.11 -4.87
C GLU A 85 16.63 2.31 -5.86
N HIS A 86 16.62 0.97 -5.75
CA HIS A 86 15.80 0.10 -6.61
C HIS A 86 14.30 0.11 -6.27
N GLU A 87 13.92 0.59 -5.08
CA GLU A 87 12.52 0.71 -4.65
C GLU A 87 11.96 2.13 -4.84
N MET A 88 12.80 3.10 -5.19
CA MET A 88 12.45 4.53 -5.27
C MET A 88 11.23 4.81 -6.15
N ASP A 89 11.11 4.14 -7.30
CA ASP A 89 9.95 4.33 -8.20
C ASP A 89 8.65 3.82 -7.57
N GLN A 90 8.69 2.65 -6.92
CA GLN A 90 7.51 2.09 -6.26
C GLN A 90 7.10 2.90 -5.04
N VAL A 91 8.07 3.28 -4.21
CA VAL A 91 7.82 4.12 -3.02
C VAL A 91 7.32 5.50 -3.43
N GLY A 92 7.90 6.11 -4.47
CA GLY A 92 7.43 7.38 -5.01
C GLY A 92 5.97 7.34 -5.49
N LYS A 93 5.56 6.25 -6.16
CA LYS A 93 4.17 6.05 -6.57
C LYS A 93 3.22 5.94 -5.38
N ILE A 94 3.60 5.15 -4.36
CA ILE A 94 2.80 4.99 -3.14
C ILE A 94 2.69 6.32 -2.40
N PHE A 95 3.80 7.03 -2.21
CA PHE A 95 3.85 8.32 -1.54
C PHE A 95 2.98 9.36 -2.25
N ASN A 96 3.15 9.50 -3.57
CA ASN A 96 2.40 10.47 -4.37
C ASN A 96 0.89 10.21 -4.32
N LYS A 97 0.52 8.93 -4.31
CA LYS A 97 -0.87 8.56 -4.22
C LYS A 97 -1.44 8.80 -2.82
N ALA A 98 -0.69 8.47 -1.77
CA ALA A 98 -1.09 8.67 -0.38
C ALA A 98 -1.27 10.14 0.00
N LYS A 99 -0.43 11.05 -0.54
CA LYS A 99 -0.58 12.50 -0.32
C LYS A 99 -1.78 13.12 -1.04
N GLU A 100 -2.29 12.49 -2.10
CA GLU A 100 -3.45 12.97 -2.88
C GLU A 100 -4.77 12.33 -2.43
N ASP A 101 -4.67 11.23 -1.71
CA ASP A 101 -5.80 10.47 -1.21
C ASP A 101 -6.47 11.18 -0.02
N SER A 102 -7.79 11.34 -0.13
CA SER A 102 -8.64 12.00 0.87
C SER A 102 -8.96 11.14 2.09
N LEU A 103 -8.65 9.83 2.07
CA LEU A 103 -8.81 8.99 3.26
C LEU A 103 -7.91 9.50 4.39
N GLY A 104 -8.37 9.40 5.63
CA GLY A 104 -7.55 9.74 6.80
C GLY A 104 -6.44 8.72 7.06
N TYR A 105 -5.80 8.83 8.22
CA TYR A 105 -4.69 7.94 8.62
C TYR A 105 -5.15 6.64 9.28
N GLU A 106 -6.41 6.56 9.69
CA GLU A 106 -7.01 5.50 10.50
C GLU A 106 -6.91 4.09 9.88
N PRO A 107 -6.97 3.90 8.54
CA PRO A 107 -6.80 2.58 7.94
C PRO A 107 -5.37 2.01 8.11
N TYR A 108 -4.41 2.86 8.47
CA TYR A 108 -2.98 2.54 8.46
C TYR A 108 -2.36 2.55 9.87
N ALA A 109 -3.08 3.02 10.88
CA ALA A 109 -2.61 3.16 12.26
C ALA A 109 -3.65 2.62 13.26
N GLN A 110 -3.60 1.31 13.52
CA GLN A 110 -4.40 0.59 14.51
C GLN A 110 -3.51 -0.14 15.51
#